data_AF-A0A4R3PSF0-F1
#
_entry.id   AF-A0A4R3PSF0-F1
#
_cell.length_a   1.000
_cell.length_b   1.000
_cell.length_c   1.000
_cell.angle_alpha   90.00
_cell.angle_beta   90.00
_cell.angle_gamma   90.00
#
_symmetry.space_group_name_H-M   'P 1'
#
loop_
_entity.id
_entity.type
_entity.pdbx_description
1 polymer ?
#
loop_
_entity_poly.entity_id
_entity_poly.type
_entity_poly.pdbx_seq_one_letter_code
_entity_poly.pdbx_strand_id
1 'polypeptide(L)'
;MTDTYSPPAIEDADWVDWLVIFNDRARDFIGEFAQETAGSDDPRALSAKFAIAARALTLIRSALVLLQNEEQLAFRIMARGIIECAMHMESACTTAEYLPILYDDDQASRISRGKLLQKTTELSEEANRELQQFVMGNGETKPKSLNIGELSKGSNFPRFQLFYRQISADAEHVTWTSLCRHPQEKYDRVCLELDPQLEDEEMFDTIGLIALAGMTVVLHLRHSLGITQNEAEFSALGRRYIELYREGVAEFRDRHRDADAMPQEAPSPSAH
;
A
#
# COMPACT_ATOMS: atom_id res chain seq x y z
N MET A 1 12.83 14.72 27.01
CA MET A 1 14.01 14.04 26.48
C MET A 1 13.48 12.77 25.84
N THR A 2 13.26 12.77 24.54
CA THR A 2 12.89 11.56 23.79
C THR A 2 14.18 10.80 23.53
N ASP A 3 14.34 9.63 24.14
CA ASP A 3 15.40 8.70 23.76
C ASP A 3 15.28 8.46 22.26
N THR A 4 16.35 8.73 21.52
CA THR A 4 16.42 8.43 20.09
C THR A 4 16.48 6.92 19.98
N TYR A 5 15.34 6.29 19.67
CA TYR A 5 15.28 4.87 19.39
C TYR A 5 16.33 4.52 18.33
N SER A 6 17.20 3.56 18.67
CA SER A 6 18.26 3.07 17.80
C SER A 6 17.91 1.62 17.46
N PRO A 7 17.57 1.30 16.20
CA PRO A 7 17.19 -0.06 15.83
C PRO A 7 18.38 -1.03 16.01
N PRO A 8 18.10 -2.32 16.29
CA PRO A 8 19.13 -3.35 16.38
C PRO A 8 19.79 -3.62 15.01
N ALA A 9 20.77 -4.52 15.01
CA ALA A 9 21.30 -5.07 13.76
C ALA A 9 20.17 -5.74 12.95
N ILE A 10 20.24 -5.70 11.62
CA ILE A 10 19.15 -6.21 10.78
C ILE A 10 18.89 -7.70 10.98
N GLU A 11 19.91 -8.46 11.39
CA GLU A 11 19.82 -9.88 11.70
C GLU A 11 18.94 -10.17 12.92
N ASP A 12 18.89 -9.24 13.88
CA ASP A 12 18.14 -9.37 15.13
C ASP A 12 16.81 -8.59 15.11
N ALA A 13 16.54 -7.87 14.01
CA ALA A 13 15.37 -7.00 13.87
C ALA A 13 14.06 -7.79 13.89
N ASP A 14 13.08 -7.33 14.67
CA ASP A 14 11.68 -7.73 14.52
C ASP A 14 11.00 -7.00 13.35
N TRP A 15 9.68 -7.16 13.19
CA TRP A 15 8.93 -6.50 12.11
C TRP A 15 8.94 -4.97 12.17
N VAL A 16 8.88 -4.40 13.38
CA VAL A 16 8.88 -2.94 13.58
C VAL A 16 10.28 -2.42 13.32
N ASP A 17 11.29 -3.06 13.90
CA ASP A 17 12.71 -2.76 13.68
C ASP A 17 13.03 -2.81 12.18
N TRP A 18 12.55 -3.84 11.47
CA TRP A 18 12.75 -3.99 10.02
C TRP A 18 12.20 -2.80 9.24
N LEU A 19 10.96 -2.36 9.55
CA LEU A 19 10.36 -1.21 8.87
C LEU A 19 11.14 0.07 9.15
N VAL A 20 11.61 0.28 10.38
CA VAL A 20 12.42 1.45 10.74
C VAL A 20 13.74 1.44 9.98
N ILE A 21 14.49 0.32 10.01
CA ILE A 21 15.75 0.16 9.29
C ILE A 21 15.53 0.37 7.80
N PHE A 22 14.49 -0.22 7.22
CA PHE A 22 14.15 -0.03 5.81
C PHE A 22 13.89 1.44 5.49
N ASN A 23 13.05 2.12 6.27
CA ASN A 23 12.71 3.53 6.03
C ASN A 23 13.95 4.44 6.07
N ASP A 24 14.85 4.19 7.01
CA ASP A 24 16.07 4.99 7.18
C ASP A 24 17.07 4.77 6.03
N ARG A 25 17.12 3.53 5.50
CA ARG A 25 18.09 3.12 4.48
C ARG A 25 17.56 3.20 3.05
N ALA A 26 16.24 3.28 2.86
CA ALA A 26 15.61 3.22 1.54
C ALA A 26 16.15 4.26 0.56
N ARG A 27 16.50 5.46 1.05
CA ARG A 27 17.09 6.52 0.23
C ARG A 27 18.50 6.18 -0.24
N ASP A 28 19.31 5.59 0.64
CA ASP A 28 20.66 5.13 0.32
C ASP A 28 20.64 4.04 -0.76
N PHE A 29 19.58 3.22 -0.77
CA PHE A 29 19.42 2.17 -1.78
C PHE A 29 19.05 2.69 -3.15
N ILE A 30 18.42 3.86 -3.27
CA ILE A 30 18.04 4.43 -4.57
C ILE A 30 19.02 5.49 -5.07
N GLY A 31 20.09 5.75 -4.31
CA GLY A 31 21.14 6.71 -4.62
C GLY A 31 20.63 8.15 -4.58
N GLU A 32 21.23 9.02 -3.77
CA GLU A 32 20.87 10.43 -3.81
C GLU A 32 21.20 11.04 -5.19
N PHE A 33 20.13 11.38 -5.93
CA PHE A 33 20.03 12.25 -7.11
C PHE A 33 20.38 11.76 -8.52
N ALA A 34 19.52 12.26 -9.43
CA ALA A 34 19.70 12.56 -10.85
C ALA A 34 20.97 11.99 -11.50
N GLN A 35 20.88 10.75 -11.96
CA GLN A 35 21.74 10.33 -13.05
C GLN A 35 21.43 11.24 -14.26
N GLU A 36 22.47 11.85 -14.85
CA GLU A 36 22.40 12.21 -16.27
C GLU A 36 21.85 10.98 -16.98
N THR A 37 20.71 11.10 -17.65
CA THR A 37 20.01 9.98 -18.29
C THR A 37 20.99 9.30 -19.24
N ALA A 38 21.70 8.28 -18.73
CA ALA A 38 22.70 7.53 -19.44
C ALA A 38 21.94 6.60 -20.37
N GLY A 39 21.50 7.18 -21.48
CA GLY A 39 20.90 6.58 -22.67
C GLY A 39 20.18 5.25 -22.49
N SER A 40 18.87 5.29 -22.14
CA SER A 40 17.86 4.41 -22.78
C SER A 40 16.42 4.72 -22.37
N ASP A 41 16.18 5.28 -21.17
CA ASP A 41 14.81 5.47 -20.65
C ASP A 41 14.22 6.84 -21.01
N ASP A 42 12.94 6.86 -21.40
CA ASP A 42 12.14 8.08 -21.54
C ASP A 42 12.18 8.87 -20.21
N PRO A 43 12.64 10.14 -20.20
CA PRO A 43 12.71 10.96 -19.00
C PRO A 43 11.38 11.05 -18.25
N ARG A 44 10.24 10.97 -18.95
CA ARG A 44 8.92 10.95 -18.32
C ARG A 44 8.66 9.65 -17.58
N ALA A 45 9.10 8.52 -18.13
CA ALA A 45 8.91 7.22 -17.51
C ALA A 45 9.76 7.12 -16.25
N LEU A 46 11.00 7.60 -16.33
CA LEU A 46 11.89 7.71 -15.18
C LEU A 46 11.31 8.64 -14.10
N SER A 47 10.78 9.80 -14.49
CA SER A 47 10.11 10.72 -13.56
C SER A 47 8.91 10.08 -12.86
N ALA A 48 8.12 9.27 -13.57
CA ALA A 48 7.00 8.54 -12.98
C ALA A 48 7.49 7.51 -11.95
N LYS A 49 8.52 6.73 -12.26
CA LYS A 49 9.14 5.77 -11.32
C LYS A 49 9.64 6.48 -10.05
N PHE A 50 10.36 7.61 -10.18
CA PHE A 50 10.78 8.41 -9.03
C PHE A 50 9.60 8.93 -8.20
N ALA A 51 8.54 9.43 -8.85
CA ALA A 51 7.35 9.92 -8.16
C ALA A 51 6.62 8.81 -7.40
N ILE A 52 6.51 7.61 -7.99
CA ILE A 52 5.93 6.43 -7.34
C ILE A 52 6.77 6.04 -6.11
N ALA A 53 8.09 5.97 -6.24
CA ALA A 53 8.97 5.64 -5.12
C ALA A 53 8.89 6.67 -4.00
N ALA A 54 8.95 7.97 -4.33
CA ALA A 54 8.80 9.05 -3.35
C ALA A 54 7.45 8.97 -2.61
N ARG A 55 6.37 8.67 -3.33
CA ARG A 55 5.04 8.46 -2.73
C ARG A 55 5.04 7.25 -1.79
N ALA A 56 5.56 6.09 -2.22
CA ALA A 56 5.63 4.90 -1.39
C ALA A 56 6.41 5.14 -0.08
N LEU A 57 7.60 5.75 -0.17
CA LEU A 57 8.43 6.04 1.00
C LEU A 57 7.78 7.06 1.94
N THR A 58 7.05 8.04 1.39
CA THR A 58 6.26 8.97 2.20
C THR A 58 5.15 8.26 2.96
N LEU A 59 4.43 7.34 2.30
CA LEU A 59 3.37 6.56 2.92
C LEU A 59 3.91 5.59 3.98
N ILE A 60 5.05 4.94 3.74
CA ILE A 60 5.74 4.07 4.72
C ILE A 60 6.14 4.86 5.96
N ARG A 61 6.72 6.05 5.78
CA ARG A 61 7.07 6.94 6.90
C ARG A 61 5.84 7.32 7.72
N SER A 62 4.73 7.66 7.06
CA SER A 62 3.47 7.96 7.75
C SER A 62 2.89 6.74 8.46
N ALA A 63 2.96 5.55 7.85
CA ALA A 63 2.53 4.30 8.46
C ALA A 63 3.35 3.99 9.73
N LEU A 64 4.67 4.17 9.70
CA LEU A 64 5.54 4.03 10.88
C LEU A 64 5.14 4.97 12.01
N VAL A 65 4.80 6.23 11.72
CA VAL A 65 4.32 7.17 12.73
C VAL A 65 3.03 6.67 13.37
N LEU A 66 2.08 6.16 12.57
CA LEU A 66 0.82 5.61 13.10
C LEU A 66 1.08 4.38 13.99
N LEU A 67 1.92 3.46 13.52
CA LEU A 67 2.30 2.26 14.28
C LEU A 67 2.96 2.62 15.62
N GLN A 68 3.85 3.62 15.65
CA GLN A 68 4.50 4.11 16.87
C GLN A 68 3.55 4.80 17.84
N ASN A 69 2.38 5.26 17.38
CA ASN A 69 1.34 5.84 18.23
C ASN A 69 0.22 4.82 18.54
N GLU A 70 0.44 3.53 18.25
CA GLU A 70 -0.53 2.44 18.49
C GLU A 70 -1.83 2.56 17.66
N GLU A 71 -1.83 3.39 16.60
CA GLU A 71 -2.97 3.62 15.70
C GLU A 71 -3.06 2.52 14.63
N GLN A 72 -3.40 1.30 15.05
CA GLN A 72 -3.25 0.09 14.23
C GLN A 72 -4.17 0.07 12.99
N LEU A 73 -5.43 0.51 13.14
CA LEU A 73 -6.35 0.53 12.01
C LEU A 73 -5.88 1.55 10.96
N ALA A 74 -5.45 2.72 11.41
CA ALA A 74 -4.91 3.76 10.52
C ALA A 74 -3.63 3.27 9.82
N PHE A 75 -2.74 2.57 10.54
CA PHE A 75 -1.57 1.91 9.96
C PHE A 75 -1.95 0.93 8.83
N ARG A 76 -2.95 0.07 9.06
CA ARG A 76 -3.46 -0.85 8.04
C ARG A 76 -4.06 -0.14 6.84
N ILE A 77 -4.81 0.94 7.06
CA ILE A 77 -5.37 1.75 5.97
C ILE A 77 -4.26 2.30 5.06
N MET A 78 -3.12 2.72 5.63
CA MET A 78 -1.98 3.21 4.87
C MET A 78 -1.33 2.14 3.98
N ALA A 79 -1.38 0.86 4.38
CA ALA A 79 -0.83 -0.25 3.61
C ALA A 79 -1.41 -0.31 2.18
N ARG A 80 -2.68 0.05 1.99
CA ARG A 80 -3.33 0.10 0.66
C ARG A 80 -2.55 0.96 -0.32
N GLY A 81 -2.26 2.21 0.06
CA GLY A 81 -1.57 3.15 -0.81
C GLY A 81 -0.13 2.72 -1.11
N ILE A 82 0.53 2.05 -0.16
CA ILE A 82 1.89 1.52 -0.32
C ILE A 82 1.89 0.35 -1.32
N ILE A 83 0.92 -0.58 -1.19
CA ILE A 83 0.73 -1.69 -2.12
C ILE A 83 0.40 -1.17 -3.53
N GLU A 84 -0.48 -0.18 -3.65
CA GLU A 84 -0.83 0.44 -4.93
C GLU A 84 0.41 1.04 -5.61
N CYS A 85 1.29 1.70 -4.85
CA CYS A 85 2.57 2.19 -5.37
C CYS A 85 3.48 1.06 -5.87
N ALA A 86 3.53 -0.08 -5.18
CA ALA A 86 4.31 -1.24 -5.64
C ALA A 86 3.77 -1.82 -6.95
N MET A 87 2.45 -1.92 -7.08
CA MET A 87 1.79 -2.37 -8.32
C MET A 87 2.10 -1.40 -9.48
N HIS A 88 2.00 -0.09 -9.24
CA HIS A 88 2.37 0.92 -10.24
C HIS A 88 3.85 0.89 -10.61
N MET A 89 4.76 0.68 -9.65
CA MET A 89 6.19 0.57 -9.93
C MET A 89 6.50 -0.63 -10.83
N GLU A 90 5.93 -1.80 -10.52
CA GLU A 90 6.11 -2.98 -11.34
C GLU A 90 5.63 -2.74 -12.79
N SER A 91 4.44 -2.16 -12.97
CA SER A 91 3.92 -1.83 -14.30
C SER A 91 4.76 -0.77 -15.02
N ALA A 92 5.25 0.25 -14.31
CA ALA A 92 6.14 1.26 -14.87
C ALA A 92 7.47 0.68 -15.38
N CYS A 93 7.90 -0.46 -14.84
CA CYS A 93 9.12 -1.15 -15.26
C CYS A 93 8.88 -2.25 -16.31
N THR A 94 7.66 -2.75 -16.48
CA THR A 94 7.37 -3.94 -17.30
C THR A 94 6.41 -3.69 -18.46
N THR A 95 5.65 -2.59 -18.44
CA THR A 95 4.63 -2.25 -19.45
C THR A 95 5.03 -1.01 -20.23
N ALA A 96 5.27 -1.15 -21.52
CA ALA A 96 5.70 -0.04 -22.39
C ALA A 96 4.64 1.08 -22.46
N GLU A 97 3.36 0.72 -22.43
CA GLU A 97 2.22 1.64 -22.49
C GLU A 97 1.82 2.21 -21.13
N TYR A 98 2.59 1.98 -20.06
CA TYR A 98 2.21 2.41 -18.70
C TYR A 98 1.93 3.92 -18.61
N LEU A 99 2.79 4.76 -19.20
CA LEU A 99 2.60 6.21 -19.18
C LEU A 99 1.30 6.64 -19.91
N PRO A 100 1.05 6.22 -21.17
CA PRO A 100 -0.25 6.45 -21.80
C PRO A 100 -1.44 6.02 -20.94
N ILE A 101 -1.36 4.83 -20.33
CA ILE A 101 -2.43 4.32 -19.45
C ILE A 101 -2.65 5.26 -18.25
N LEU A 102 -1.58 5.74 -17.62
CA LEU A 102 -1.66 6.65 -16.48
C LEU A 102 -2.24 8.03 -16.88
N TYR A 103 -1.86 8.54 -18.05
CA TYR A 103 -2.41 9.80 -18.57
C TYR A 103 -3.90 9.67 -18.92
N ASP A 104 -4.29 8.58 -19.56
CA ASP A 104 -5.69 8.29 -19.89
C ASP A 104 -6.56 8.21 -18.62
N ASP A 105 -6.05 7.59 -17.54
CA ASP A 105 -6.77 7.51 -16.28
C ASP A 105 -6.99 8.88 -15.63
N ASP A 106 -5.94 9.70 -15.52
CA ASP A 106 -6.07 11.06 -14.97
C ASP A 106 -7.01 11.91 -15.84
N GLN A 107 -6.92 11.82 -17.16
CA GLN A 107 -7.82 12.53 -18.06
C GLN A 107 -9.28 12.05 -17.89
N ALA A 108 -9.52 10.75 -17.80
CA ALA A 108 -10.85 10.19 -17.56
C ALA A 108 -11.44 10.70 -16.23
N SER A 109 -10.62 10.75 -15.18
CA SER A 109 -10.99 11.27 -13.86
C SER A 109 -11.34 12.76 -13.91
N ARG A 110 -10.50 13.59 -14.57
CA ARG A 110 -10.75 15.02 -14.74
C ARG A 110 -12.02 15.30 -15.56
N ILE A 111 -12.24 14.57 -16.65
CA ILE A 111 -13.47 14.69 -17.45
C ILE A 111 -14.70 14.29 -16.63
N SER A 112 -14.61 13.23 -15.83
CA SER A 112 -15.69 12.80 -14.93
C SER A 112 -16.05 13.90 -13.92
N ARG A 113 -15.05 14.48 -13.25
CA ARG A 113 -15.25 15.61 -12.33
C ARG A 113 -15.81 16.85 -13.03
N GLY A 114 -15.34 17.16 -14.23
CA GLY A 114 -15.86 18.27 -15.03
C GLY A 114 -17.35 18.11 -15.37
N LYS A 115 -17.75 16.91 -15.81
CA LYS A 115 -19.17 16.57 -16.06
C LYS A 115 -20.03 16.70 -14.81
N LEU A 116 -19.49 16.31 -13.65
CA LEU A 116 -20.22 16.44 -12.39
C LEU A 116 -20.39 17.92 -12.02
N LEU A 117 -19.33 18.71 -12.11
CA LEU A 117 -19.35 20.14 -11.82
C LEU A 117 -20.37 20.89 -12.68
N GLN A 118 -20.47 20.58 -13.98
CA GLN A 118 -21.49 21.13 -14.87
C GLN A 118 -22.93 20.84 -14.42
N LYS A 119 -23.16 19.71 -13.75
CA LYS A 119 -24.49 19.30 -13.31
C LYS A 119 -24.88 19.88 -11.96
N THR A 120 -23.89 20.16 -11.11
CA THR A 120 -24.13 20.48 -9.69
C THR A 120 -23.93 21.95 -9.35
N THR A 121 -23.34 22.73 -10.26
CA THR A 121 -22.95 24.12 -9.99
C THR A 121 -23.50 25.05 -11.06
N GLU A 122 -24.09 26.17 -10.63
CA GLU A 122 -24.42 27.27 -11.54
C GLU A 122 -23.13 27.99 -11.93
N LEU A 123 -22.71 27.80 -13.18
CA LEU A 123 -21.54 28.43 -13.77
C LEU A 123 -21.96 29.63 -14.63
N SER A 124 -21.08 30.62 -14.77
CA SER A 124 -21.25 31.65 -15.80
C SER A 124 -21.27 31.00 -17.18
N GLU A 125 -21.90 31.66 -18.16
CA GLU A 125 -21.95 31.14 -19.54
C GLU A 125 -20.56 30.87 -20.12
N GLU A 126 -19.59 31.75 -19.82
CA GLU A 126 -18.20 31.61 -20.25
C GLU A 126 -17.53 30.39 -19.62
N ALA A 127 -17.62 30.24 -18.29
CA ALA A 127 -17.03 29.10 -17.59
C ALA A 127 -17.68 27.77 -18.01
N ASN A 128 -19.00 27.77 -18.24
CA ASN A 128 -19.69 26.58 -18.73
C ASN A 128 -19.24 26.20 -20.14
N ARG A 129 -19.02 27.18 -21.03
CA ARG A 129 -18.52 26.95 -22.38
C ARG A 129 -17.11 26.36 -22.37
N GLU A 130 -16.19 26.92 -21.57
CA GLU A 130 -14.84 26.40 -21.43
C GLU A 130 -14.83 24.97 -20.87
N LEU A 131 -15.62 24.73 -19.83
CA LEU A 131 -15.75 23.41 -19.24
C LEU A 131 -16.37 22.40 -20.22
N GLN A 132 -17.34 22.83 -21.03
CA GLN A 132 -17.94 22.00 -22.08
C GLN A 132 -16.92 21.64 -23.17
N GLN A 133 -16.08 22.59 -23.60
CA GLN A 133 -14.99 22.32 -24.53
C GLN A 133 -13.99 21.31 -23.95
N PHE A 134 -13.59 21.47 -22.69
CA PHE A 134 -12.72 20.52 -22.00
C PHE A 134 -13.34 19.11 -21.92
N VAL A 135 -14.62 19.01 -21.53
CA VAL A 135 -15.32 17.74 -21.34
C VAL A 135 -15.59 17.01 -22.65
N MET A 136 -15.92 17.75 -23.72
CA MET A 136 -16.13 17.18 -25.05
C MET A 136 -14.82 16.77 -25.71
N GLY A 137 -13.72 17.45 -25.35
CA GLY A 137 -12.40 17.21 -25.91
C GLY A 137 -12.35 17.44 -27.42
N ASN A 138 -11.32 16.90 -28.05
CA ASN A 138 -11.03 17.12 -29.48
C ASN A 138 -11.66 16.05 -30.41
N GLY A 139 -12.49 15.14 -29.86
CA GLY A 139 -13.06 14.00 -30.61
C GLY A 139 -12.12 12.81 -30.81
N GLU A 140 -10.91 12.85 -30.24
CA GLU A 140 -10.00 11.70 -30.18
C GLU A 140 -10.52 10.63 -29.19
N THR A 141 -9.95 9.43 -29.29
CA THR A 141 -10.34 8.22 -28.52
C THR A 141 -10.66 8.55 -27.07
N LYS A 142 -11.82 8.09 -26.57
CA LYS A 142 -12.26 8.36 -25.20
C LYS A 142 -11.24 7.81 -24.20
N PRO A 143 -10.71 8.63 -23.26
CA PRO A 143 -9.76 8.17 -22.27
C PRO A 143 -10.38 7.09 -21.39
N LYS A 144 -9.56 6.10 -21.02
CA LYS A 144 -9.99 4.94 -20.24
C LYS A 144 -9.51 5.07 -18.80
N SER A 145 -10.42 4.89 -17.86
CA SER A 145 -10.04 4.74 -16.46
C SER A 145 -9.25 3.45 -16.27
N LEU A 146 -8.21 3.53 -15.45
CA LEU A 146 -7.39 2.41 -15.04
C LEU A 146 -8.18 1.52 -14.08
N ASN A 147 -8.04 0.23 -14.28
CA ASN A 147 -8.44 -0.77 -13.30
C ASN A 147 -7.18 -1.34 -12.65
N ILE A 148 -7.00 -1.09 -11.35
CA ILE A 148 -5.85 -1.59 -10.58
C ILE A 148 -5.71 -3.12 -10.67
N GLY A 149 -6.83 -3.84 -10.74
CA GLY A 149 -6.81 -5.29 -10.94
C GLY A 149 -6.39 -5.74 -12.34
N GLU A 150 -6.45 -4.86 -13.34
CA GLU A 150 -5.87 -5.11 -14.66
C GLU A 150 -4.39 -4.73 -14.70
N LEU A 151 -4.01 -3.68 -13.97
CA LEU A 151 -2.61 -3.27 -13.80
C LEU A 151 -1.75 -4.41 -13.22
N SER A 152 -2.32 -5.22 -12.33
CA SER A 152 -1.64 -6.36 -11.71
C SER A 152 -1.68 -7.66 -12.51
N LYS A 153 -2.33 -7.69 -13.68
CA LYS A 153 -2.34 -8.91 -14.52
C LYS A 153 -0.92 -9.21 -15.00
N GLY A 154 -0.40 -10.39 -14.67
CA GLY A 154 0.97 -10.78 -15.01
C GLY A 154 2.04 -10.29 -14.02
N SER A 155 1.63 -9.68 -12.90
CA SER A 155 2.52 -9.34 -11.78
C SER A 155 3.20 -10.59 -11.22
N ASN A 156 4.48 -10.45 -10.85
CA ASN A 156 5.20 -11.49 -10.11
C ASN A 156 4.73 -11.61 -8.66
N PHE A 157 3.86 -10.69 -8.21
CA PHE A 157 3.34 -10.59 -6.86
C PHE A 157 1.80 -10.57 -6.87
N PRO A 158 1.13 -11.67 -7.30
CA PRO A 158 -0.33 -11.73 -7.38
C PRO A 158 -1.04 -11.47 -6.03
N ARG A 159 -0.33 -11.69 -4.91
CA ARG A 159 -0.82 -11.38 -3.58
C ARG A 159 -1.16 -9.90 -3.38
N PHE A 160 -0.49 -8.96 -4.06
CA PHE A 160 -0.80 -7.54 -3.93
C PHE A 160 -2.24 -7.23 -4.31
N GLN A 161 -2.77 -7.84 -5.36
CA GLN A 161 -4.15 -7.60 -5.79
C GLN A 161 -5.18 -8.09 -4.76
N LEU A 162 -4.93 -9.26 -4.15
CA LEU A 162 -5.80 -9.81 -3.12
C LEU A 162 -5.85 -8.88 -1.91
N PHE A 163 -4.68 -8.54 -1.37
CA PHE A 163 -4.58 -7.73 -0.17
C PHE A 163 -4.98 -6.28 -0.39
N TYR A 164 -4.69 -5.71 -1.56
CA TYR A 164 -5.22 -4.41 -1.95
C TYR A 164 -6.75 -4.38 -1.84
N ARG A 165 -7.43 -5.42 -2.34
CA ARG A 165 -8.90 -5.50 -2.24
C ARG A 165 -9.40 -5.67 -0.80
N GLN A 166 -8.72 -6.50 0.00
CA GLN A 166 -9.08 -6.70 1.41
C GLN A 166 -8.94 -5.40 2.20
N ILE A 167 -7.79 -4.73 2.11
CA ILE A 167 -7.52 -3.48 2.84
C ILE A 167 -8.37 -2.34 2.27
N SER A 168 -8.68 -2.32 0.98
CA SER A 168 -9.57 -1.31 0.40
C SER A 168 -10.98 -1.35 0.97
N ALA A 169 -11.44 -2.51 1.47
CA ALA A 169 -12.71 -2.61 2.18
C ALA A 169 -12.67 -1.91 3.55
N ASP A 170 -11.49 -1.81 4.18
CA ASP A 170 -11.25 -1.07 5.42
C ASP A 170 -11.00 0.43 5.18
N ALA A 171 -10.41 0.80 4.03
CA ALA A 171 -9.88 2.15 3.79
C ALA A 171 -10.78 3.11 2.99
N GLU A 172 -11.39 2.66 1.88
CA GLU A 172 -12.02 3.58 0.91
C GLU A 172 -13.54 3.51 0.86
N HIS A 173 -14.10 2.41 1.34
CA HIS A 173 -15.52 2.13 1.22
C HIS A 173 -16.11 1.96 2.60
N VAL A 174 -17.26 2.61 2.82
CA VAL A 174 -18.09 2.31 3.98
C VAL A 174 -18.73 0.94 3.75
N THR A 175 -17.97 -0.10 4.08
CA THR A 175 -18.40 -1.49 4.01
C THR A 175 -18.83 -1.98 5.38
N TRP A 176 -19.66 -3.03 5.42
CA TRP A 176 -19.99 -3.67 6.70
C TRP A 176 -18.74 -4.14 7.44
N THR A 177 -17.72 -4.64 6.71
CA THR A 177 -16.40 -5.00 7.26
C THR A 177 -15.74 -3.83 7.97
N SER A 178 -15.62 -2.66 7.32
CA SER A 178 -15.05 -1.46 7.95
C SER A 178 -15.87 -0.97 9.15
N LEU A 179 -17.20 -1.03 9.04
CA LEU A 179 -18.09 -0.51 10.08
C LEU A 179 -18.09 -1.37 11.33
N CYS A 180 -18.05 -2.70 11.19
CA CYS A 180 -18.14 -3.63 12.33
C CYS A 180 -16.90 -3.66 13.22
N ARG A 181 -15.80 -3.02 12.80
CA ARG A 181 -14.61 -2.86 13.65
C ARG A 181 -14.86 -1.92 14.83
N HIS A 182 -15.79 -0.98 14.69
CA HIS A 182 -16.00 0.11 15.66
C HIS A 182 -17.04 -0.17 16.78
N PRO A 183 -18.20 -0.82 16.52
CA PRO A 183 -19.15 -1.13 17.58
C PRO A 183 -18.75 -2.43 18.29
N GLN A 184 -18.59 -2.33 19.61
CA GLN A 184 -18.44 -3.49 20.51
C GLN A 184 -19.79 -3.78 21.16
N GLU A 185 -20.48 -4.82 20.70
CA GLU A 185 -21.75 -5.26 21.27
C GLU A 185 -21.51 -6.05 22.58
N LYS A 186 -22.14 -5.59 23.66
CA LYS A 186 -22.19 -6.27 24.97
C LYS A 186 -23.64 -6.60 25.30
N TYR A 187 -23.85 -7.52 26.23
CA TYR A 187 -25.19 -8.02 26.62
C TYR A 187 -26.24 -6.93 26.87
N ASP A 188 -25.84 -5.75 27.36
CA ASP A 188 -26.72 -4.65 27.73
C ASP A 188 -26.48 -3.33 26.98
N ARG A 189 -25.44 -3.24 26.11
CA ARG A 189 -25.05 -1.98 25.46
C ARG A 189 -24.17 -2.17 24.23
N VAL A 190 -24.11 -1.13 23.41
CA VAL A 190 -23.10 -0.98 22.35
C VAL A 190 -22.08 0.06 22.79
N CYS A 191 -20.80 -0.31 22.80
CA CYS A 191 -19.68 0.61 23.05
C CYS A 191 -19.04 1.02 21.71
N LEU A 192 -18.68 2.29 21.57
CA LEU A 192 -17.96 2.80 20.40
C LEU A 192 -16.46 2.73 20.64
N GLU A 193 -15.74 2.14 19.70
CA GLU A 193 -14.28 2.08 19.62
C GLU A 193 -13.81 2.87 18.39
N LEU A 194 -13.02 3.92 18.61
CA LEU A 194 -12.59 4.83 17.53
C LEU A 194 -11.37 4.29 16.79
N ASP A 195 -10.45 3.65 17.51
CA ASP A 195 -9.26 3.01 16.96
C ASP A 195 -9.22 1.54 17.40
N PRO A 196 -9.97 0.66 16.71
CA PRO A 196 -10.00 -0.75 17.04
C PRO A 196 -8.65 -1.40 16.73
N GLN A 197 -8.20 -2.20 17.69
CA GLN A 197 -6.97 -2.97 17.53
C GLN A 197 -7.14 -4.05 16.45
N LEU A 198 -6.07 -4.34 15.73
CA LEU A 198 -6.05 -5.42 14.76
C LEU A 198 -5.80 -6.74 15.48
N GLU A 199 -6.37 -7.82 14.93
CA GLU A 199 -5.95 -9.18 15.29
C GLU A 199 -4.46 -9.38 14.92
N ASP A 200 -3.75 -10.23 15.66
CA ASP A 200 -2.32 -10.50 15.44
C ASP A 200 -2.00 -10.88 13.99
N GLU A 201 -2.87 -11.69 13.38
CA GLU A 201 -2.75 -12.12 11.98
C GLU A 201 -2.93 -10.96 11.01
N GLU A 202 -3.88 -10.07 11.29
CA GLU A 202 -4.11 -8.88 10.47
C GLU A 202 -2.91 -7.94 10.54
N MET A 203 -2.33 -7.76 11.74
CA MET A 203 -1.12 -6.97 11.92
C MET A 203 0.07 -7.59 11.19
N PHE A 204 0.31 -8.90 11.34
CA PHE A 204 1.37 -9.64 10.68
C PHE A 204 1.28 -9.54 9.15
N ASP A 205 0.10 -9.77 8.58
CA ASP A 205 -0.11 -9.63 7.13
C ASP A 205 0.15 -8.19 6.69
N THR A 206 -0.37 -7.21 7.42
CA THR A 206 -0.23 -5.79 7.09
C THR A 206 1.24 -5.37 7.04
N ILE A 207 2.00 -5.66 8.10
CA ILE A 207 3.41 -5.27 8.20
C ILE A 207 4.27 -5.99 7.17
N GLY A 208 4.02 -7.29 6.96
CA GLY A 208 4.71 -8.08 5.95
C GLY A 208 4.44 -7.60 4.52
N LEU A 209 3.24 -7.10 4.24
CA LEU A 209 2.90 -6.54 2.93
C LEU A 209 3.50 -5.17 2.69
N ILE A 210 3.50 -4.30 3.71
CA ILE A 210 4.21 -3.01 3.62
C ILE A 210 5.69 -3.25 3.34
N ALA A 211 6.32 -4.17 4.07
CA ALA A 211 7.73 -4.52 3.89
C ALA A 211 8.01 -5.01 2.47
N LEU A 212 7.20 -5.96 1.98
CA LEU A 212 7.30 -6.44 0.62
C LEU A 212 7.12 -5.32 -0.41
N ALA A 213 6.07 -4.52 -0.29
CA ALA A 213 5.76 -3.45 -1.23
C ALA A 213 6.89 -2.42 -1.28
N GLY A 214 7.45 -2.04 -0.12
CA GLY A 214 8.63 -1.19 -0.03
C GLY A 214 9.84 -1.79 -0.74
N MET A 215 10.16 -3.06 -0.48
CA MET A 215 11.25 -3.77 -1.16
C MET A 215 11.03 -3.85 -2.68
N THR A 216 9.82 -4.15 -3.14
CA THR A 216 9.46 -4.19 -4.56
C THR A 216 9.71 -2.85 -5.23
N VAL A 217 9.25 -1.76 -4.62
CA VAL A 217 9.46 -0.39 -5.15
C VAL A 217 10.94 -0.08 -5.31
N VAL A 218 11.73 -0.32 -4.25
CA VAL A 218 13.17 -0.03 -4.25
C VAL A 218 13.93 -0.94 -5.23
N LEU A 219 13.60 -2.24 -5.28
CA LEU A 219 14.21 -3.21 -6.18
C LEU A 219 14.04 -2.81 -7.65
N HIS A 220 12.80 -2.50 -8.07
CA HIS A 220 12.51 -2.13 -9.45
C HIS A 220 13.16 -0.81 -9.86
N LEU A 221 13.20 0.17 -8.96
CA LEU A 221 13.87 1.44 -9.22
C LEU A 221 15.39 1.26 -9.32
N ARG A 222 16.00 0.52 -8.40
CA ARG A 222 17.43 0.16 -8.43
C ARG A 222 17.81 -0.50 -9.76
N HIS A 223 17.03 -1.50 -10.17
CA HIS A 223 17.26 -2.20 -11.42
C HIS A 223 17.15 -1.26 -12.63
N SER A 224 16.14 -0.38 -12.65
CA SER A 224 15.97 0.61 -13.73
C SER A 224 17.13 1.61 -13.81
N LEU A 225 17.75 1.92 -12.67
CA LEU A 225 18.88 2.86 -12.56
C LEU A 225 20.26 2.19 -12.66
N GLY A 226 20.32 0.87 -12.82
CA GLY A 226 21.57 0.10 -12.80
C GLY A 226 22.35 0.23 -11.49
N ILE A 227 21.68 0.49 -10.37
CA ILE A 227 22.30 0.66 -9.06
C ILE A 227 22.72 -0.70 -8.52
N THR A 228 24.00 -0.82 -8.18
CA THR A 228 24.60 -2.03 -7.58
C THR A 228 25.25 -1.76 -6.23
N GLN A 229 25.27 -0.49 -5.80
CA GLN A 229 25.78 -0.07 -4.50
C GLN A 229 24.90 -0.60 -3.37
N ASN A 230 25.52 -0.89 -2.22
CA ASN A 230 24.84 -1.36 -1.01
C ASN A 230 24.00 -2.65 -1.21
N GLU A 231 24.40 -3.49 -2.18
CA GLU A 231 23.66 -4.72 -2.53
C GLU A 231 23.65 -5.73 -1.39
N ALA A 232 24.73 -5.80 -0.61
CA ALA A 232 24.82 -6.71 0.53
C ALA A 232 23.81 -6.34 1.63
N GLU A 233 23.66 -5.04 1.91
CA GLU A 233 22.73 -4.48 2.86
C GLU A 233 21.28 -4.62 2.39
N PHE A 234 21.00 -4.31 1.12
CA PHE A 234 19.67 -4.53 0.54
C PHE A 234 19.28 -6.01 0.54
N SER A 235 20.23 -6.90 0.23
CA SER A 235 20.04 -8.34 0.32
C SER A 235 19.83 -8.82 1.76
N ALA A 236 20.45 -8.19 2.76
CA ALA A 236 20.25 -8.52 4.17
C ALA A 236 18.82 -8.23 4.63
N LEU A 237 18.26 -7.07 4.23
CA LEU A 237 16.83 -6.76 4.44
C LEU A 237 15.92 -7.80 3.81
N GLY A 238 16.21 -8.22 2.58
CA GLY A 238 15.45 -9.26 1.89
C GLY A 238 15.52 -10.62 2.59
N ARG A 239 16.69 -11.03 3.09
CA ARG A 239 16.85 -12.25 3.88
C ARG A 239 16.06 -12.20 5.17
N ARG A 240 16.21 -11.11 5.94
CA ARG A 240 15.49 -10.95 7.22
C ARG A 240 13.97 -10.94 7.03
N TYR A 241 13.49 -10.28 5.97
CA TYR A 241 12.07 -10.33 5.59
C TYR A 241 11.57 -11.77 5.41
N ILE A 242 12.33 -12.61 4.71
CA ILE A 242 11.96 -14.01 4.46
C ILE A 242 11.95 -14.81 5.77
N GLU A 243 12.92 -14.57 6.66
CA GLU A 243 12.99 -15.20 7.98
C GLU A 243 11.79 -14.84 8.84
N LEU A 244 11.56 -13.54 9.06
CA LEU A 244 10.42 -13.02 9.83
C LEU A 244 9.07 -13.55 9.30
N TYR A 245 8.90 -13.58 7.98
CA TYR A 245 7.67 -14.10 7.37
C TYR A 245 7.51 -15.61 7.60
N ARG A 246 8.59 -16.38 7.53
CA ARG A 246 8.54 -17.83 7.80
C ARG A 246 8.27 -18.13 9.27
N GLU A 247 8.90 -17.39 10.17
CA GLU A 247 8.70 -17.47 11.62
C GLU A 247 7.23 -17.22 11.96
N GLY A 248 6.66 -16.10 11.49
CA GLY A 248 5.24 -15.79 11.74
C GLY A 248 4.29 -16.83 11.13
N VAL A 249 4.51 -17.28 9.90
CA VAL A 249 3.68 -18.35 9.28
C VAL A 249 3.72 -19.65 10.09
N ALA A 250 4.88 -20.02 10.65
CA ALA A 250 5.01 -21.20 11.49
C ALA A 250 4.25 -21.01 12.83
N GLU A 251 4.42 -19.85 13.45
CA GLU A 251 3.76 -19.50 14.71
C GLU A 251 2.23 -19.55 14.58
N PHE A 252 1.64 -18.90 13.58
CA PHE A 252 0.19 -18.92 13.38
C PHE A 252 -0.32 -20.33 13.06
N ARG A 253 0.44 -21.13 12.31
CA ARG A 253 0.06 -22.53 12.03
C ARG A 253 0.01 -23.37 13.30
N ASP A 254 0.99 -23.22 14.19
CA ASP A 254 1.02 -23.96 15.46
C ASP A 254 -0.12 -23.51 16.38
N ARG A 255 -0.41 -22.19 16.46
CA ARG A 255 -1.56 -21.67 17.22
C ARG A 255 -2.89 -22.27 16.74
N HIS A 256 -3.12 -22.36 15.44
CA HIS A 256 -4.33 -22.98 14.88
C HIS A 256 -4.42 -24.47 15.18
N ARG A 257 -3.30 -25.20 15.07
CA ARG A 257 -3.26 -26.64 15.40
C ARG A 257 -3.60 -26.89 16.87
N ASP A 258 -3.08 -26.05 17.76
CA ASP A 258 -3.30 -26.19 19.20
C ASP A 258 -4.74 -25.79 19.58
N ALA A 259 -5.33 -24.80 18.89
CA ALA A 259 -6.75 -24.44 19.03
C ALA A 259 -7.70 -25.57 18.59
N ASP A 260 -7.40 -26.24 17.48
CA ASP A 260 -8.17 -27.40 16.98
C ASP A 260 -8.02 -28.64 17.89
N ALA A 261 -6.93 -28.71 18.66
CA ALA A 261 -6.67 -29.81 19.59
C ALA A 261 -7.32 -29.62 20.98
N MET A 262 -7.89 -28.45 21.28
CA MET A 262 -8.63 -28.24 22.52
C MET A 262 -10.04 -28.86 22.44
N PRO A 263 -10.44 -29.71 23.41
CA PRO A 263 -11.80 -30.22 23.44
C PRO A 263 -12.78 -29.05 23.62
N GLN A 264 -13.72 -28.88 22.68
CA GLN A 264 -14.83 -27.94 22.86
C GLN A 264 -15.58 -28.33 24.13
N GLU A 265 -15.51 -27.49 25.17
CA GLU A 265 -16.32 -27.68 26.38
C GLU A 265 -17.79 -27.70 25.96
N ALA A 266 -18.43 -28.85 26.20
CA ALA A 266 -19.85 -29.00 25.93
C ALA A 266 -20.63 -27.92 26.71
N PRO A 267 -21.61 -27.24 26.10
CA PRO A 267 -22.41 -26.26 26.81
C PRO A 267 -23.08 -26.95 28.00
N SER A 268 -22.84 -26.39 29.20
CA SER A 268 -23.47 -26.86 30.44
C SER A 268 -24.99 -26.90 30.25
N PRO A 269 -25.67 -28.03 30.52
CA PRO A 269 -27.12 -28.10 30.39
C PRO A 269 -27.74 -27.12 31.39
N SER A 270 -28.52 -26.18 30.88
CA SER A 270 -29.35 -25.29 31.67
C SER A 270 -30.27 -26.11 32.57
N ALA A 271 -30.13 -25.91 33.89
CA ALA A 271 -31.04 -26.46 34.87
C ALA A 271 -32.42 -25.78 34.74
N HIS A 272 -33.42 -26.57 34.36
CA HIS A 272 -34.84 -26.29 34.59
C HIS A 272 -35.40 -27.36 35.51
#